data_AF-A0A970FSB9-F1
#
_entry.id   AF-A0A970FSB9-F1
#
_cell.length_a   1.000
_cell.length_b   1.000
_cell.length_c   1.000
_cell.angle_alpha   90.00
_cell.angle_beta   90.00
_cell.angle_gamma   90.00
#
_symmetry.space_group_name_H-M   'P 1'
#
loop_
_entity.id
_entity.type
_entity.pdbx_description
1 polymer ?
#
loop_
_entity_poly.entity_id
_entity_poly.type
_entity_poly.pdbx_seq_one_letter_code
_entity_poly.pdbx_strand_id
1 'polypeptide(L)'
;MKKLTKLATIVILLLGVLIFMSQSGMLSTRRLNQQALICDQIPSGYAQLLSEQIPSLQISQDPRKFLQHVKSGQESYVLVEDARIESRLDAGLPGYFTPHYLSTIVMVIPLNSQVDIQSITDLKNSGANLFFPDTHKTRILPAMALALGETDRLNAAAALLSELKQQDRLIIGLNSDDYISRINDNTIALMPDDEAARLILSGLPLRMVVPIDGTLSYVVGLYSPSSRVPPILINPDDLVEAGFRALDGNANVALYPSPGQYDAAQRATTMENYPLLAHDAVKVFRRRILGTHLLIPADGSDRVLLNIPLALLVVFWGVSLFWRVVDHRVRRLLQIQTALLLLWLLNLVLKQSSDLMTTRYLWYLYYLPLLGSCLILALISLYIAGAPEQDRRRLQLVFILPSALFITLVLSNDLHQGVFFFPAGLPQYDPYTHVAGFYLMAFWMAFLLFSGFLRLYRNAGIRKKGQYIVLLSLLIGLVIGYNALYVAGVQGIRQTQTGTFHIILILLFWELTLRSGLIPYNRYYRMLFQFSRLPLFLIGNDGAVSLTTTGAESLPLEVDAGIRKGDRLFYSPGDDERSLGPDYEAAKISEGFVVWKNDL
;
A
#
# COMPACT_ATOMS: atom_id res chain seq x y z
N MET A 1 -18.23 -1.00 28.88
CA MET A 1 -18.73 -1.59 27.61
C MET A 1 -19.18 -0.56 26.56
N LYS A 2 -20.03 0.44 26.87
CA LYS A 2 -20.54 1.45 25.89
C LYS A 2 -19.48 2.24 25.07
N LYS A 3 -18.24 2.38 25.55
CA LYS A 3 -17.14 3.04 24.82
C LYS A 3 -16.39 2.10 23.87
N LEU A 4 -16.34 0.81 24.21
CA LEU A 4 -15.72 -0.23 23.38
C LEU A 4 -16.59 -0.48 22.13
N THR A 5 -17.91 -0.44 22.28
CA THR A 5 -18.86 -0.53 21.18
C THR A 5 -18.74 0.66 20.23
N LYS A 6 -18.62 1.91 20.72
CA LYS A 6 -18.41 3.06 19.82
C LYS A 6 -17.13 2.98 18.99
N LEU A 7 -16.01 2.54 19.59
CA LEU A 7 -14.76 2.35 18.85
C LEU A 7 -14.89 1.20 17.85
N ALA A 8 -15.49 0.07 18.25
CA ALA A 8 -15.75 -1.05 17.36
C ALA A 8 -16.67 -0.66 16.20
N THR A 9 -17.71 0.15 16.44
CA THR A 9 -18.60 0.67 15.40
C THR A 9 -17.85 1.60 14.45
N ILE A 10 -17.01 2.50 14.95
CA ILE A 10 -16.18 3.37 14.11
C ILE A 10 -15.18 2.54 13.28
N VAL A 11 -14.59 1.49 13.87
CA VAL A 11 -13.67 0.58 13.20
C VAL A 11 -14.39 -0.25 12.14
N ILE A 12 -15.58 -0.79 12.42
CA ILE A 12 -16.41 -1.54 11.47
C ILE A 12 -16.88 -0.62 10.34
N LEU A 13 -17.24 0.63 10.65
CA LEU A 13 -17.64 1.62 9.66
C LEU A 13 -16.44 2.02 8.79
N LEU A 14 -15.24 2.18 9.37
CA LEU A 14 -14.00 2.43 8.62
C LEU A 14 -13.57 1.24 7.78
N LEU A 15 -13.69 0.01 8.27
CA LEU A 15 -13.47 -1.24 7.52
C LEU A 15 -14.49 -1.41 6.40
N GLY A 16 -15.77 -1.10 6.67
CA GLY A 16 -16.84 -1.10 5.69
C GLY A 16 -16.63 -0.04 4.62
N VAL A 17 -16.19 1.17 4.98
CA VAL A 17 -15.80 2.23 4.04
C VAL A 17 -14.54 1.85 3.27
N LEU A 18 -13.55 1.21 3.90
CA LEU A 18 -12.34 0.65 3.26
C LEU A 18 -12.70 -0.37 2.18
N ILE A 19 -13.57 -1.33 2.52
CA ILE A 19 -14.04 -2.39 1.62
C ILE A 19 -14.92 -1.78 0.52
N PHE A 20 -15.85 -0.90 0.88
CA PHE A 20 -16.74 -0.23 -0.06
C PHE A 20 -15.96 0.66 -1.03
N MET A 21 -15.08 1.55 -0.56
CA MET A 21 -14.25 2.42 -1.42
C MET A 21 -13.27 1.62 -2.29
N SER A 22 -12.74 0.49 -1.77
CA SER A 22 -11.94 -0.45 -2.56
C SER A 22 -12.74 -1.08 -3.70
N GLN A 23 -14.05 -1.29 -3.51
CA GLN A 23 -14.92 -1.92 -4.52
C GLN A 23 -15.64 -0.91 -5.43
N SER A 24 -16.02 0.27 -4.92
CA SER A 24 -16.96 1.19 -5.58
C SER A 24 -16.31 2.25 -6.47
N GLY A 25 -14.99 2.45 -6.43
CA GLY A 25 -14.31 3.42 -7.31
C GLY A 25 -14.80 4.87 -7.17
N MET A 26 -15.51 5.20 -6.08
CA MET A 26 -16.18 6.49 -5.88
C MET A 26 -15.23 7.56 -5.31
N LEU A 27 -14.28 8.06 -6.12
CA LEU A 27 -13.68 9.37 -5.87
C LEU A 27 -13.59 10.11 -7.20
N SER A 28 -14.14 11.32 -7.21
CA SER A 28 -14.45 12.09 -8.42
C SER A 28 -13.21 12.33 -9.29
N THR A 29 -13.26 11.87 -10.53
CA THR A 29 -12.32 12.26 -11.57
C THR A 29 -12.80 13.53 -12.25
N ARG A 30 -11.86 14.47 -12.41
CA ARG A 30 -11.99 15.72 -13.15
C ARG A 30 -12.66 15.48 -14.50
N ARG A 31 -13.60 16.34 -14.95
CA ARG A 31 -14.19 16.27 -16.30
C ARG A 31 -13.07 16.33 -17.36
N LEU A 32 -12.74 15.20 -17.98
CA LEU A 32 -12.14 15.18 -19.31
C LEU A 32 -13.26 15.55 -20.29
N ASN A 33 -13.34 16.84 -20.63
CA ASN A 33 -14.31 17.38 -21.58
C ASN A 33 -13.93 17.05 -23.05
N GLN A 34 -12.99 16.14 -23.30
CA GLN A 34 -12.44 15.85 -24.64
C GLN A 34 -12.16 14.35 -24.80
N GLN A 35 -12.48 13.82 -25.98
CA GLN A 35 -12.20 12.43 -26.36
C GLN A 35 -10.68 12.21 -26.34
N ALA A 36 -10.21 11.47 -25.34
CA ALA A 36 -8.80 11.08 -25.22
C ALA A 36 -8.65 9.58 -25.44
N LEU A 37 -7.62 9.17 -26.17
CA LEU A 37 -7.20 7.78 -26.28
C LEU A 37 -6.09 7.49 -25.28
N ILE A 38 -6.29 6.47 -24.45
CA ILE A 38 -5.34 6.09 -23.41
C ILE A 38 -4.70 4.75 -23.74
N CYS A 39 -3.38 4.72 -23.74
CA CYS A 39 -2.58 3.55 -24.10
C CYS A 39 -1.26 3.50 -23.33
N ASP A 40 -0.66 2.32 -23.25
CA ASP A 40 0.70 2.15 -22.76
C ASP A 40 1.70 2.60 -23.85
N GLN A 41 1.50 2.12 -25.08
CA GLN A 41 2.14 2.56 -26.32
C GLN A 41 1.11 2.40 -27.45
N ILE A 42 1.16 3.28 -28.45
CA ILE A 42 0.38 3.13 -29.68
C ILE A 42 1.34 3.06 -30.86
N PRO A 43 1.22 2.03 -31.71
CA PRO A 43 1.89 2.00 -33.00
C PRO A 43 1.51 3.21 -33.84
N SER A 44 2.49 3.89 -34.45
CA SER A 44 2.27 5.12 -35.23
C SER A 44 1.24 4.97 -36.35
N GLY A 45 1.24 3.84 -37.07
CA GLY A 45 0.25 3.53 -38.09
C GLY A 45 -1.18 3.48 -37.55
N TYR A 46 -1.37 2.90 -36.36
CA TYR A 46 -2.67 2.86 -35.71
C TYR A 46 -3.10 4.23 -35.16
N ALA A 47 -2.16 5.02 -34.61
CA ALA A 47 -2.44 6.41 -34.23
C ALA A 47 -2.93 7.23 -35.43
N GLN A 48 -2.30 7.05 -36.60
CA GLN A 48 -2.67 7.77 -37.81
C GLN A 48 -4.09 7.42 -38.25
N LEU A 49 -4.42 6.12 -38.37
CA LEU A 49 -5.77 5.66 -38.72
C LEU A 49 -6.84 6.22 -37.77
N LEU A 50 -6.55 6.27 -36.48
CA LEU A 50 -7.46 6.83 -35.50
C LEU A 50 -7.62 8.35 -35.59
N SER A 51 -6.53 9.06 -35.94
CA SER A 51 -6.57 10.51 -36.14
C SER A 51 -7.34 10.90 -37.41
N GLU A 52 -7.36 10.05 -38.43
CA GLU A 52 -8.16 10.24 -39.64
C GLU A 52 -9.67 10.09 -39.34
N GLN A 53 -10.03 9.12 -38.50
CA GLN A 53 -11.41 8.90 -38.07
C GLN A 53 -11.90 9.96 -37.09
N ILE A 54 -11.04 10.42 -36.17
CA ILE A 54 -11.36 11.45 -35.18
C ILE A 54 -10.22 12.47 -35.09
N PRO A 55 -10.27 13.56 -35.88
CA PRO A 55 -9.24 14.60 -35.88
C PRO A 55 -9.05 15.33 -34.55
N SER A 56 -10.06 15.29 -33.68
CA SER A 56 -10.02 15.89 -32.33
C SER A 56 -9.49 14.95 -31.24
N LEU A 57 -9.09 13.71 -31.57
CA LEU A 57 -8.67 12.71 -30.61
C LEU A 57 -7.30 13.06 -30.02
N GLN A 58 -7.22 13.30 -28.72
CA GLN A 58 -5.94 13.48 -28.03
C GLN A 58 -5.41 12.13 -27.54
N ILE A 59 -4.20 11.77 -27.95
CA ILE A 59 -3.54 10.54 -27.49
C ILE A 59 -2.75 10.87 -26.22
N SER A 60 -3.09 10.20 -25.11
CA SER A 60 -2.41 10.32 -23.83
C SER A 60 -1.82 8.97 -23.43
N GLN A 61 -0.51 8.91 -23.24
CA GLN A 61 0.15 7.69 -22.77
C GLN A 61 0.08 7.59 -21.23
N ASP A 62 -0.57 6.56 -20.71
CA ASP A 62 -0.63 6.29 -19.25
C ASP A 62 -0.40 4.81 -18.95
N PRO A 63 0.88 4.37 -18.83
CA PRO A 63 1.26 2.96 -18.79
C PRO A 63 0.90 2.19 -17.52
N ARG A 64 0.22 2.81 -16.53
CA ARG A 64 0.08 2.22 -15.17
C ARG A 64 -1.33 2.24 -14.60
N LYS A 65 -2.32 2.78 -15.33
CA LYS A 65 -3.63 3.12 -14.75
C LYS A 65 -4.84 2.72 -15.59
N PHE A 66 -4.72 1.70 -16.43
CA PHE A 66 -5.82 1.05 -17.17
C PHE A 66 -7.14 0.97 -16.38
N LEU A 67 -7.11 0.41 -15.16
CA LEU A 67 -8.28 0.23 -14.30
C LEU A 67 -8.94 1.54 -13.83
N GLN A 68 -8.18 2.64 -13.77
CA GLN A 68 -8.70 3.94 -13.35
C GLN A 68 -9.51 4.60 -14.46
N HIS A 69 -9.02 4.49 -15.70
CA HIS A 69 -9.70 5.04 -16.88
C HIS A 69 -10.98 4.28 -17.20
N VAL A 70 -10.94 2.94 -17.08
CA VAL A 70 -12.09 2.06 -17.26
C VAL A 70 -13.25 2.38 -16.30
N LYS A 71 -12.95 2.75 -15.05
CA LYS A 71 -13.98 3.04 -14.02
C LYS A 71 -14.53 4.46 -14.07
N SER A 72 -13.87 5.37 -14.78
CA SER A 72 -14.17 6.82 -14.70
C SER A 72 -15.49 7.20 -15.38
N GLY A 73 -16.01 6.40 -16.32
CA GLY A 73 -17.26 6.67 -17.04
C GLY A 73 -17.25 7.96 -17.88
N GLN A 74 -16.09 8.61 -18.02
CA GLN A 74 -15.91 9.80 -18.82
C GLN A 74 -15.52 9.42 -20.25
N GLU A 75 -15.85 10.29 -21.21
CA GLU A 75 -15.66 10.03 -22.64
C GLU A 75 -14.17 9.95 -22.99
N SER A 76 -13.63 8.72 -23.02
CA SER A 76 -12.26 8.40 -23.42
C SER A 76 -12.24 7.00 -24.02
N TYR A 77 -11.47 6.80 -25.09
CA TYR A 77 -11.20 5.49 -25.65
C TYR A 77 -9.97 4.90 -24.92
N VAL A 78 -9.99 3.60 -24.63
CA VAL A 78 -8.82 2.92 -24.05
C VAL A 78 -8.41 1.82 -25.03
N LEU A 79 -7.13 1.79 -25.41
CA LEU A 79 -6.58 0.68 -26.20
C LEU A 79 -6.39 -0.53 -25.29
N VAL A 80 -7.13 -1.61 -25.54
CA VAL A 80 -7.15 -2.78 -24.67
C VAL A 80 -7.18 -4.07 -25.47
N GLU A 81 -6.78 -5.16 -24.83
CA GLU A 81 -6.99 -6.51 -25.34
C GLU A 81 -8.31 -7.10 -24.83
N ASP A 82 -8.96 -7.90 -25.67
CA ASP A 82 -10.14 -8.72 -25.35
C ASP A 82 -10.00 -9.46 -24.01
N ALA A 83 -8.89 -10.18 -23.85
CA ALA A 83 -8.62 -11.04 -22.69
C ALA A 83 -8.53 -10.25 -21.36
N ARG A 84 -8.37 -8.92 -21.41
CA ARG A 84 -8.40 -8.05 -20.22
C ARG A 84 -9.77 -7.44 -19.94
N ILE A 85 -10.67 -7.37 -20.92
CA ILE A 85 -11.92 -6.60 -20.79
C ILE A 85 -13.18 -7.45 -20.87
N GLU A 86 -13.21 -8.53 -21.66
CA GLU A 86 -14.42 -9.34 -21.88
C GLU A 86 -15.00 -9.90 -20.58
N SER A 87 -14.17 -10.59 -19.79
CA SER A 87 -14.59 -11.11 -18.46
C SER A 87 -15.14 -10.04 -17.51
N ARG A 88 -14.76 -8.77 -17.71
CA ARG A 88 -15.25 -7.65 -16.90
C ARG A 88 -16.56 -7.10 -17.45
N LEU A 89 -16.72 -7.03 -18.76
CA LEU A 89 -17.99 -6.70 -19.42
C LEU A 89 -19.07 -7.71 -19.02
N ASP A 90 -18.74 -9.00 -19.04
CA ASP A 90 -19.63 -10.08 -18.58
C ASP A 90 -19.99 -9.95 -17.10
N ALA A 91 -19.06 -9.44 -16.28
CA ALA A 91 -19.26 -9.15 -14.86
C ALA A 91 -20.01 -7.82 -14.60
N GLY A 92 -20.52 -7.15 -15.64
CA GLY A 92 -21.34 -5.94 -15.52
C GLY A 92 -20.57 -4.62 -15.54
N LEU A 93 -19.33 -4.60 -16.05
CA LEU A 93 -18.61 -3.36 -16.33
C LEU A 93 -19.36 -2.57 -17.42
N PRO A 94 -19.70 -1.28 -17.19
CA PRO A 94 -20.40 -0.47 -18.18
C PRO A 94 -19.50 -0.19 -19.40
N GLY A 95 -20.11 -0.05 -20.57
CA GLY A 95 -19.40 0.26 -21.81
C GLY A 95 -19.47 -0.86 -22.85
N TYR A 96 -18.63 -0.78 -23.87
CA TYR A 96 -18.50 -1.79 -24.91
C TYR A 96 -17.06 -1.84 -25.42
N PHE A 97 -16.69 -2.96 -26.04
CA PHE A 97 -15.39 -3.17 -26.66
C PHE A 97 -15.56 -3.28 -28.18
N THR A 98 -14.75 -2.54 -28.94
CA THR A 98 -14.72 -2.57 -30.40
C THR A 98 -13.44 -3.25 -30.87
N PRO A 99 -13.52 -4.47 -31.43
CA PRO A 99 -12.36 -5.24 -31.87
C PRO A 99 -11.81 -4.68 -33.20
N HIS A 100 -10.50 -4.48 -33.33
CA HIS A 100 -9.89 -3.94 -34.55
C HIS A 100 -8.93 -4.92 -35.23
N TYR A 101 -7.92 -5.43 -34.52
CA TYR A 101 -6.86 -6.24 -35.13
C TYR A 101 -6.37 -7.35 -34.20
N LEU A 102 -5.65 -8.32 -34.77
CA LEU A 102 -5.05 -9.44 -34.05
C LEU A 102 -3.60 -9.12 -33.67
N SER A 103 -3.21 -9.51 -32.46
CA SER A 103 -1.86 -9.36 -31.93
C SER A 103 -1.43 -10.69 -31.31
N THR A 104 -0.42 -11.34 -31.88
CA THR A 104 0.08 -12.65 -31.44
C THR A 104 1.51 -12.50 -30.94
N ILE A 105 1.88 -13.19 -29.85
CA ILE A 105 3.28 -13.23 -29.39
C ILE A 105 4.11 -14.10 -30.34
N VAL A 106 5.17 -13.51 -30.91
CA VAL A 106 6.08 -14.17 -31.85
C VAL A 106 7.53 -14.03 -31.42
N MET A 107 8.38 -14.89 -31.97
CA MET A 107 9.83 -14.73 -31.91
C MET A 107 10.28 -13.87 -33.08
N VAL A 108 11.07 -12.84 -32.78
CA VAL A 108 11.65 -11.93 -33.76
C VAL A 108 13.14 -12.21 -33.85
N ILE A 109 13.59 -12.61 -35.04
CA ILE A 109 14.95 -13.07 -35.29
C ILE A 109 15.58 -12.16 -36.37
N PRO A 110 16.81 -11.66 -36.19
CA PRO A 110 17.54 -10.95 -37.25
C PRO A 110 17.72 -11.82 -38.50
N LEU A 111 17.59 -11.25 -39.70
CA LEU A 111 17.72 -11.99 -40.96
C LEU A 111 19.10 -12.63 -41.15
N ASN A 112 20.16 -12.01 -40.61
CA ASN A 112 21.53 -12.52 -40.67
C ASN A 112 21.84 -13.57 -39.59
N SER A 113 20.90 -13.85 -38.70
CA SER A 113 21.09 -14.80 -37.61
C SER A 113 21.24 -16.23 -38.13
N GLN A 114 22.26 -16.93 -37.63
CA GLN A 114 22.46 -18.36 -37.89
C GLN A 114 21.67 -19.26 -36.93
N VAL A 115 20.88 -18.65 -36.04
CA VAL A 115 20.11 -19.37 -35.03
C VAL A 115 18.82 -19.91 -35.66
N ASP A 116 18.71 -21.23 -35.71
CA ASP A 116 17.49 -21.93 -36.10
C ASP A 116 16.67 -22.29 -34.87
N ILE A 117 15.63 -21.49 -34.60
CA ILE A 117 14.69 -21.70 -33.50
C ILE A 117 13.28 -21.64 -34.06
N GLN A 118 12.47 -22.65 -33.75
CA GLN A 118 11.06 -22.72 -34.11
C GLN A 118 10.15 -22.87 -32.89
N SER A 119 10.70 -23.27 -31.74
CA SER A 119 9.95 -23.43 -30.48
C SER A 119 10.55 -22.59 -29.34
N ILE A 120 9.72 -22.22 -28.36
CA ILE A 120 10.20 -21.57 -27.11
C ILE A 120 11.11 -22.54 -26.34
N THR A 121 10.87 -23.84 -26.45
CA THR A 121 11.70 -24.88 -25.84
C THR A 121 13.16 -24.85 -26.36
N ASP A 122 13.38 -24.51 -27.64
CA ASP A 122 14.72 -24.46 -28.24
C ASP A 122 15.58 -23.30 -27.69
N LEU A 123 14.96 -22.26 -27.12
CA LEU A 123 15.68 -21.11 -26.54
C LEU A 123 16.71 -21.53 -25.51
N LYS A 124 16.45 -22.62 -24.77
CA LYS A 124 17.38 -23.13 -23.76
C LYS A 124 18.73 -23.52 -24.38
N ASN A 125 18.70 -24.26 -25.50
CA ASN A 125 19.90 -24.89 -26.09
C ASN A 125 20.49 -24.11 -27.27
N SER A 126 19.78 -23.10 -27.79
CA SER A 126 20.17 -22.35 -28.98
C SER A 126 21.43 -21.48 -28.86
N GLY A 127 21.86 -21.14 -27.64
CA GLY A 127 22.94 -20.16 -27.41
C GLY A 127 22.57 -18.71 -27.73
N ALA A 128 21.34 -18.44 -28.18
CA ALA A 128 20.86 -17.09 -28.48
C ALA A 128 20.64 -16.26 -27.22
N ASN A 129 20.83 -14.94 -27.34
CA ASN A 129 20.38 -13.98 -26.35
C ASN A 129 18.89 -13.71 -26.54
N LEU A 130 18.15 -13.63 -25.45
CA LEU A 130 16.73 -13.30 -25.45
C LEU A 130 16.53 -11.87 -24.96
N PHE A 131 15.98 -11.03 -25.83
CA PHE A 131 15.45 -9.73 -25.48
C PHE A 131 14.00 -9.86 -25.01
N PHE A 132 13.73 -9.30 -23.83
CA PHE A 132 12.45 -9.36 -23.15
C PHE A 132 11.96 -7.93 -22.82
N PRO A 133 10.91 -7.42 -23.49
CA PRO A 133 10.33 -6.11 -23.18
C PRO A 133 9.43 -6.20 -21.93
N ASP A 134 9.74 -5.41 -20.89
CA ASP A 134 8.97 -5.38 -19.64
C ASP A 134 7.52 -4.92 -19.86
N THR A 135 7.24 -4.07 -20.85
CA THR A 135 5.87 -3.65 -21.25
C THR A 135 4.94 -4.83 -21.50
N HIS A 136 5.43 -5.88 -22.18
CA HIS A 136 4.61 -7.01 -22.61
C HIS A 136 4.71 -8.22 -21.67
N LYS A 137 5.30 -8.08 -20.48
CA LYS A 137 5.51 -9.19 -19.54
C LYS A 137 4.25 -10.01 -19.21
N THR A 138 3.08 -9.36 -19.16
CA THR A 138 1.82 -10.04 -18.85
C THR A 138 1.25 -10.82 -20.03
N ARG A 139 1.75 -10.60 -21.25
CA ARG A 139 1.41 -11.36 -22.46
C ARG A 139 2.45 -12.45 -22.73
N ILE A 140 3.74 -12.08 -22.65
CA ILE A 140 4.86 -12.98 -22.96
C ILE A 140 4.96 -14.12 -21.95
N LEU A 141 4.87 -13.87 -20.62
CA LEU A 141 5.01 -14.95 -19.64
C LEU A 141 3.94 -16.05 -19.80
N PRO A 142 2.64 -15.71 -19.92
CA PRO A 142 1.62 -16.71 -20.19
C PRO A 142 1.81 -17.43 -21.53
N ALA A 143 2.22 -16.73 -22.59
CA ALA A 143 2.51 -17.35 -23.89
C ALA A 143 3.67 -18.36 -23.79
N MET A 144 4.75 -18.00 -23.09
CA MET A 144 5.86 -18.91 -22.80
C MET A 144 5.43 -20.10 -21.94
N ALA A 145 4.55 -19.90 -20.96
CA ALA A 145 4.06 -20.98 -20.12
C ALA A 145 3.24 -21.99 -20.94
N LEU A 146 2.36 -21.49 -21.82
CA LEU A 146 1.59 -22.31 -22.75
C LEU A 146 2.51 -23.14 -23.65
N ALA A 147 3.51 -22.51 -24.27
CA ALA A 147 4.49 -23.18 -25.14
C ALA A 147 5.28 -24.28 -24.40
N LEU A 148 5.56 -24.08 -23.11
CA LEU A 148 6.25 -25.05 -22.26
C LEU A 148 5.30 -26.09 -21.63
N GLY A 149 4.04 -26.14 -22.06
CA GLY A 149 3.04 -27.11 -21.60
C GLY A 149 2.42 -26.81 -20.23
N GLU A 150 2.51 -25.57 -19.74
CA GLU A 150 1.96 -25.15 -18.43
C GLU A 150 0.80 -24.15 -18.63
N THR A 151 -0.44 -24.59 -18.35
CA THR A 151 -1.65 -23.77 -18.58
C THR A 151 -2.17 -23.06 -17.32
N ASP A 152 -1.74 -23.47 -16.13
CA ASP A 152 -2.33 -22.97 -14.87
C ASP A 152 -1.33 -22.20 -14.01
N ARG A 153 -0.06 -22.18 -14.41
CA ARG A 153 1.05 -21.64 -13.63
C ARG A 153 2.12 -21.07 -14.57
N LEU A 154 3.10 -20.35 -14.00
CA LEU A 154 4.18 -19.69 -14.74
C LEU A 154 5.57 -20.22 -14.36
N ASN A 155 5.68 -21.42 -13.80
CA ASN A 155 6.93 -21.93 -13.25
C ASN A 155 7.96 -22.26 -14.33
N ALA A 156 7.54 -22.92 -15.40
CA ALA A 156 8.40 -23.34 -16.50
C ALA A 156 8.96 -22.11 -17.22
N ALA A 157 8.09 -21.15 -17.56
CA ALA A 157 8.50 -19.87 -18.16
C ALA A 157 9.46 -19.09 -17.24
N ALA A 158 9.16 -19.02 -15.94
CA ALA A 158 10.04 -18.34 -14.98
C ALA A 158 11.38 -19.05 -14.79
N ALA A 159 11.40 -20.38 -14.80
CA ALA A 159 12.62 -21.17 -14.68
C ALA A 159 13.52 -20.97 -15.90
N LEU A 160 12.95 -21.02 -17.12
CA LEU A 160 13.68 -20.76 -18.36
C LEU A 160 14.28 -19.35 -18.38
N LEU A 161 13.49 -18.32 -18.06
CA LEU A 161 13.99 -16.94 -18.02
C LEU A 161 15.03 -16.73 -16.91
N SER A 162 14.88 -17.39 -15.75
CA SER A 162 15.88 -17.35 -14.67
C SER A 162 17.19 -18.01 -15.10
N GLU A 163 17.14 -19.14 -15.80
CA GLU A 163 18.30 -19.85 -16.34
C GLU A 163 19.01 -19.00 -17.41
N LEU A 164 18.27 -18.42 -18.36
CA LEU A 164 18.84 -17.50 -19.36
C LEU A 164 19.49 -16.28 -18.70
N LYS A 165 18.91 -15.77 -17.61
CA LYS A 165 19.51 -14.67 -16.85
C LYS A 165 20.80 -15.09 -16.14
N GLN A 166 20.85 -16.29 -15.55
CA GLN A 166 22.06 -16.82 -14.92
C GLN A 166 23.19 -17.05 -15.93
N GLN A 167 22.85 -17.30 -17.18
CA GLN A 167 23.78 -17.44 -18.30
C GLN A 167 24.14 -16.09 -18.96
N ASP A 168 23.71 -14.95 -18.41
CA ASP A 168 23.86 -13.60 -19.01
C ASP A 168 23.27 -13.46 -20.43
N ARG A 169 22.32 -14.32 -20.79
CA ARG A 169 21.64 -14.36 -22.09
C ARG A 169 20.30 -13.63 -22.10
N LEU A 170 19.78 -13.18 -20.95
CA LEU A 170 18.52 -12.44 -20.85
C LEU A 170 18.76 -10.93 -20.81
N ILE A 171 18.28 -10.22 -21.83
CA ILE A 171 18.36 -8.76 -21.96
C ILE A 171 16.96 -8.18 -21.70
N ILE A 172 16.80 -7.34 -20.67
CA ILE A 172 15.49 -6.78 -20.30
C ILE A 172 15.44 -5.31 -20.73
N GLY A 173 14.54 -5.00 -21.66
CA GLY A 173 14.22 -3.63 -22.08
C GLY A 173 12.96 -3.11 -21.37
N LEU A 174 12.80 -1.79 -21.29
CA LEU A 174 11.56 -1.17 -20.84
C LEU A 174 10.44 -1.41 -21.85
N ASN A 175 10.71 -1.23 -23.13
CA ASN A 175 9.76 -1.37 -24.23
C ASN A 175 10.40 -2.08 -25.44
N SER A 176 9.63 -2.24 -26.52
CA SER A 176 10.10 -2.86 -27.76
C SER A 176 11.13 -2.00 -28.51
N ASP A 177 11.14 -0.67 -28.32
CA ASP A 177 12.10 0.23 -28.99
C ASP A 177 13.53 0.08 -28.44
N ASP A 178 13.68 -0.30 -27.17
CA ASP A 178 14.98 -0.61 -26.58
C ASP A 178 15.70 -1.74 -27.34
N TYR A 179 14.96 -2.62 -28.03
CA TYR A 179 15.52 -3.67 -28.87
C TYR A 179 16.43 -3.12 -29.97
N ILE A 180 16.07 -1.97 -30.55
CA ILE A 180 16.82 -1.32 -31.65
C ILE A 180 18.27 -1.06 -31.24
N SER A 181 18.49 -0.67 -29.98
CA SER A 181 19.83 -0.41 -29.44
C SER A 181 20.61 -1.65 -29.00
N ARG A 182 19.95 -2.81 -28.95
CA ARG A 182 20.48 -4.07 -28.40
C ARG A 182 20.56 -5.20 -29.42
N ILE A 183 20.05 -4.97 -30.63
CA ILE A 183 20.03 -5.95 -31.71
C ILE A 183 21.45 -6.32 -32.14
N ASN A 184 21.66 -7.63 -32.31
CA ASN A 184 22.83 -8.22 -32.96
C ASN A 184 22.39 -9.57 -33.57
N ASP A 185 23.24 -10.20 -34.37
CA ASP A 185 22.92 -11.45 -35.09
C ASP A 185 22.54 -12.63 -34.19
N ASN A 186 22.72 -12.55 -32.87
CA ASN A 186 22.39 -13.58 -31.90
C ASN A 186 21.30 -13.16 -30.90
N THR A 187 20.69 -11.97 -31.04
CA THR A 187 19.64 -11.48 -30.13
C THR A 187 18.24 -11.68 -30.72
N ILE A 188 17.52 -12.64 -30.17
CA ILE A 188 16.12 -12.94 -30.48
C ILE A 188 15.23 -12.17 -29.50
N ALA A 189 14.10 -11.65 -29.95
CA ALA A 189 13.13 -11.00 -29.08
C ALA A 189 11.81 -11.76 -29.03
N LEU A 190 11.13 -11.73 -27.88
CA LEU A 190 9.73 -12.13 -27.78
C LEU A 190 8.88 -10.87 -27.67
N MET A 191 7.99 -10.65 -28.63
CA MET A 191 7.11 -9.48 -28.64
C MET A 191 5.84 -9.75 -29.46
N PRO A 192 4.83 -8.88 -29.38
CA PRO A 192 3.69 -8.94 -30.28
C PRO A 192 4.09 -8.77 -31.75
N ASP A 193 3.41 -9.48 -32.64
CA ASP A 193 3.65 -9.44 -34.09
C ASP A 193 3.35 -8.08 -34.73
N ASP A 194 2.40 -7.30 -34.19
CA ASP A 194 2.16 -5.91 -34.56
C ASP A 194 3.34 -4.97 -34.24
N GLU A 195 4.02 -5.19 -33.11
CA GLU A 195 5.25 -4.46 -32.77
C GLU A 195 6.42 -4.91 -33.65
N ALA A 196 6.53 -6.22 -33.93
CA ALA A 196 7.53 -6.74 -34.84
C ALA A 196 7.35 -6.17 -36.26
N ALA A 197 6.11 -6.09 -36.76
CA ALA A 197 5.78 -5.52 -38.06
C ALA A 197 6.20 -4.04 -38.14
N ARG A 198 5.91 -3.27 -37.08
CA ARG A 198 6.35 -1.88 -36.97
C ARG A 198 7.88 -1.75 -37.06
N LEU A 199 8.62 -2.61 -36.36
CA LEU A 199 10.09 -2.62 -36.42
C LEU A 199 10.60 -2.97 -37.82
N ILE A 200 10.00 -3.95 -38.50
CA ILE A 200 10.35 -4.29 -39.90
C ILE A 200 10.06 -3.11 -40.83
N LEU A 201 8.91 -2.46 -40.70
CA LEU A 201 8.53 -1.28 -41.47
C LEU A 201 9.47 -0.08 -41.24
N SER A 202 10.09 0.01 -40.06
CA SER A 202 11.13 1.02 -39.77
C SER A 202 12.47 0.76 -40.48
N GLY A 203 12.60 -0.38 -41.18
CA GLY A 203 13.78 -0.77 -41.95
C GLY A 203 14.70 -1.76 -41.24
N LEU A 204 14.29 -2.36 -40.11
CA LEU A 204 15.10 -3.36 -39.42
C LEU A 204 15.02 -4.71 -40.15
N PRO A 205 16.17 -5.37 -40.43
CA PRO A 205 16.23 -6.64 -41.15
C PRO A 205 15.84 -7.80 -40.22
N LEU A 206 14.55 -7.96 -39.97
CA LEU A 206 13.99 -8.95 -39.05
C LEU A 206 13.06 -9.93 -39.77
N ARG A 207 12.93 -11.13 -39.23
CA ARG A 207 11.88 -12.09 -39.57
C ARG A 207 11.10 -12.51 -38.33
N MET A 208 9.82 -12.78 -38.50
CA MET A 208 8.97 -13.32 -37.45
C MET A 208 8.89 -14.85 -37.55
N VAL A 209 8.87 -15.51 -36.40
CA VAL A 209 8.63 -16.96 -36.28
C VAL A 209 7.55 -17.16 -35.23
N VAL A 210 6.43 -17.77 -35.64
CA VAL A 210 5.38 -18.18 -34.70
C VAL A 210 5.87 -19.45 -33.98
N PRO A 211 5.89 -19.49 -32.63
CA PRO A 211 6.32 -20.68 -31.91
C PRO A 211 5.44 -21.89 -32.20
N ILE A 212 6.04 -22.98 -32.65
CA ILE A 212 5.32 -24.22 -33.01
C ILE A 212 4.80 -24.99 -31.79
N ASP A 213 5.39 -24.77 -30.62
CA ASP A 213 5.00 -25.36 -29.35
C ASP A 213 3.79 -24.67 -28.70
N GLY A 214 3.32 -23.58 -29.31
CA GLY A 214 2.11 -22.86 -28.92
C GLY A 214 2.40 -21.40 -28.54
N THR A 215 1.44 -20.52 -28.81
CA THR A 215 1.52 -19.11 -28.40
C THR A 215 0.14 -18.53 -28.13
N LEU A 216 0.10 -17.28 -27.64
CA LEU A 216 -1.15 -16.56 -27.38
C LEU A 216 -1.39 -15.45 -28.40
N SER A 217 -2.64 -15.39 -28.86
CA SER A 217 -3.20 -14.36 -29.73
C SER A 217 -4.30 -13.59 -28.98
N TYR A 218 -4.32 -12.28 -29.20
CA TYR A 218 -5.22 -11.31 -28.58
C TYR A 218 -5.98 -10.56 -29.66
N VAL A 219 -7.22 -10.14 -29.40
CA VAL A 219 -7.81 -9.02 -30.15
C VAL A 219 -7.43 -7.74 -29.46
N VAL A 220 -6.81 -6.85 -30.22
CA VAL A 220 -6.60 -5.47 -29.78
C VAL A 220 -7.71 -4.62 -30.37
N GLY A 221 -8.25 -3.74 -29.53
CA GLY A 221 -9.36 -2.87 -29.90
C GLY A 221 -9.53 -1.72 -28.93
N LEU A 222 -10.61 -0.97 -29.13
CA LEU A 222 -10.95 0.16 -28.27
C LEU A 222 -12.07 -0.21 -27.31
N TYR A 223 -11.79 -0.09 -26.02
CA TYR A 223 -12.84 -0.10 -25.01
C TYR A 223 -13.35 1.32 -24.78
N SER A 224 -14.67 1.47 -24.83
CA SER A 224 -15.37 2.70 -24.46
C SER A 224 -16.17 2.46 -23.17
N PRO A 225 -15.87 3.20 -22.08
CA PRO A 225 -16.61 3.08 -20.81
C PRO A 225 -18.01 3.69 -20.86
N SER A 226 -18.37 4.40 -21.95
CA SER A 226 -19.66 5.08 -22.11
C SER A 226 -20.29 4.69 -23.45
N SER A 227 -21.54 4.23 -23.40
CA SER A 227 -22.35 3.94 -24.60
C SER A 227 -22.72 5.20 -25.40
N ARG A 228 -22.38 6.41 -24.91
CA ARG A 228 -22.62 7.68 -25.62
C ARG A 228 -21.59 7.96 -26.70
N VAL A 229 -20.39 7.39 -26.55
CA VAL A 229 -19.32 7.52 -27.52
C VAL A 229 -19.57 6.48 -28.62
N PRO A 230 -19.54 6.85 -29.92
CA PRO A 230 -19.75 5.90 -31.01
C PRO A 230 -18.54 4.97 -31.19
N PRO A 231 -18.76 3.71 -31.64
CA PRO A 231 -17.67 2.80 -31.96
C PRO A 231 -16.88 3.35 -33.13
N ILE A 232 -15.56 3.29 -33.04
CA ILE A 232 -14.69 3.60 -34.18
C ILE A 232 -14.57 2.33 -34.98
N LEU A 233 -14.98 2.36 -36.25
CA LEU A 233 -14.83 1.23 -37.15
C LEU A 233 -13.71 1.57 -38.13
N ILE A 234 -12.71 0.71 -38.20
CA ILE A 234 -11.59 0.84 -39.14
C ILE A 234 -11.76 -0.26 -40.20
N ASN A 235 -11.58 0.10 -41.47
CA ASN A 235 -11.64 -0.86 -42.55
C ASN A 235 -10.48 -1.88 -42.42
N PRO A 236 -10.73 -3.19 -42.53
CA PRO A 236 -9.68 -4.20 -42.49
C PRO A 236 -8.54 -3.96 -43.48
N ASP A 237 -8.83 -3.46 -44.68
CA ASP A 237 -7.80 -3.20 -45.70
C ASP A 237 -6.84 -2.10 -45.23
N ASP A 238 -7.36 -1.00 -44.65
CA ASP A 238 -6.53 0.09 -44.12
C ASP A 238 -5.65 -0.38 -42.95
N LEU A 239 -6.14 -1.33 -42.13
CA LEU A 239 -5.35 -1.95 -41.07
C LEU A 239 -4.20 -2.79 -41.65
N VAL A 240 -4.45 -3.54 -42.72
CA VAL A 240 -3.43 -4.35 -43.40
C VAL A 240 -2.38 -3.47 -44.07
N GLU A 241 -2.80 -2.38 -44.72
CA GLU A 241 -1.89 -1.38 -45.30
C GLU A 241 -1.02 -0.69 -44.23
N ALA A 242 -1.61 -0.40 -43.06
CA ALA A 242 -0.88 0.15 -41.92
C ALA A 242 0.02 -0.87 -41.19
N GLY A 243 0.04 -2.13 -41.65
CA GLY A 243 0.93 -3.18 -41.14
C GLY A 243 0.38 -3.99 -39.97
N PHE A 244 -0.94 -4.06 -39.79
CA PHE A 244 -1.60 -4.91 -38.79
C PHE A 244 -2.22 -6.16 -39.42
N ARG A 245 -2.47 -7.18 -38.61
CA ARG A 245 -3.21 -8.38 -39.00
C ARG A 245 -4.70 -8.21 -38.68
N ALA A 246 -5.54 -8.25 -39.71
CA ALA A 246 -6.99 -8.11 -39.58
C ALA A 246 -7.62 -9.29 -38.81
N LEU A 247 -8.87 -9.13 -38.38
CA LEU A 247 -9.60 -10.12 -37.56
C LEU A 247 -9.89 -11.43 -38.29
N ASP A 248 -9.96 -11.40 -39.62
CA ASP A 248 -10.09 -12.57 -40.49
C ASP A 248 -8.75 -13.28 -40.73
N GLY A 249 -7.66 -12.73 -40.20
CA GLY A 249 -6.30 -13.25 -40.37
C GLY A 249 -5.58 -12.70 -41.59
N ASN A 250 -6.20 -11.83 -42.40
CA ASN A 250 -5.53 -11.18 -43.52
C ASN A 250 -4.43 -10.24 -43.02
N ALA A 251 -3.27 -10.28 -43.70
CA ALA A 251 -2.11 -9.46 -43.38
C ALA A 251 -1.23 -9.30 -44.62
N ASN A 252 -0.32 -8.33 -44.58
CA ASN A 252 0.66 -8.15 -45.63
C ASN A 252 1.65 -9.33 -45.64
N VAL A 253 1.62 -10.12 -46.71
CA VAL A 253 2.44 -11.35 -46.89
C VAL A 253 3.95 -11.07 -46.89
N ALA A 254 4.37 -9.83 -47.19
CA ALA A 254 5.78 -9.44 -47.11
C ALA A 254 6.26 -9.16 -45.68
N LEU A 255 5.34 -8.86 -44.76
CA LEU A 255 5.64 -8.51 -43.36
C LEU A 255 5.41 -9.70 -42.43
N TYR A 256 4.29 -10.40 -42.62
CA TYR A 256 3.81 -11.43 -41.70
C TYR A 256 4.12 -12.84 -42.19
N PRO A 257 4.28 -13.81 -41.26
CA PRO A 257 4.36 -15.22 -41.62
C PRO A 257 3.08 -15.72 -42.29
N SER A 258 3.16 -16.88 -42.95
CA SER A 258 2.00 -17.44 -43.65
C SER A 258 0.87 -17.80 -42.67
N PRO A 259 -0.41 -17.69 -43.07
CA PRO A 259 -1.54 -17.90 -42.16
C PRO A 259 -1.51 -19.24 -41.40
N GLY A 260 -1.10 -20.33 -42.06
CA GLY A 260 -1.01 -21.65 -41.42
C GLY A 260 0.05 -21.77 -40.30
N GLN A 261 1.01 -20.85 -40.22
CA GLN A 261 1.93 -20.82 -39.07
C GLN A 261 1.25 -20.31 -37.79
N TYR A 262 0.14 -19.58 -37.92
CA TYR A 262 -0.64 -19.11 -36.78
C TYR A 262 -1.60 -20.17 -36.22
N ASP A 263 -1.70 -21.36 -36.82
CA ASP A 263 -2.55 -22.44 -36.32
C ASP A 263 -2.14 -22.91 -34.91
N ALA A 264 -0.86 -22.73 -34.55
CA ALA A 264 -0.35 -22.98 -33.19
C ALA A 264 -0.74 -21.89 -32.18
N ALA A 265 -1.29 -20.76 -32.62
CA ALA A 265 -1.67 -19.65 -31.75
C ALA A 265 -3.07 -19.86 -31.18
N GLN A 266 -3.17 -19.93 -29.86
CA GLN A 266 -4.44 -20.00 -29.13
C GLN A 266 -4.92 -18.60 -28.75
N ARG A 267 -6.24 -18.40 -28.78
CA ARG A 267 -6.86 -17.17 -28.30
C ARG A 267 -6.82 -17.10 -26.78
N ALA A 268 -6.28 -16.02 -26.21
CA ALA A 268 -6.14 -15.90 -24.76
C ALA A 268 -7.48 -15.94 -24.00
N THR A 269 -8.57 -15.54 -24.63
CA THR A 269 -9.94 -15.62 -24.08
C THR A 269 -10.46 -17.05 -23.92
N THR A 270 -9.93 -18.01 -24.68
CA THR A 270 -10.31 -19.43 -24.57
C THR A 270 -9.67 -20.12 -23.35
N MET A 271 -8.73 -19.45 -22.68
CA MET A 271 -8.02 -19.97 -21.54
C MET A 271 -8.63 -19.39 -20.26
N GLU A 272 -9.41 -20.22 -19.53
CA GLU A 272 -10.12 -19.80 -18.31
C GLU A 272 -9.18 -19.15 -17.26
N ASN A 273 -7.95 -19.67 -17.14
CA ASN A 273 -6.97 -19.20 -16.16
C ASN A 273 -6.11 -18.01 -16.63
N TYR A 274 -6.26 -17.54 -17.87
CA TYR A 274 -5.42 -16.46 -18.40
C TYR A 274 -5.46 -15.16 -17.54
N PRO A 275 -6.61 -14.67 -17.06
CA PRO A 275 -6.63 -13.46 -16.23
C PRO A 275 -5.79 -13.60 -14.94
N LEU A 276 -5.76 -14.79 -14.35
CA LEU A 276 -4.94 -15.10 -13.18
C LEU A 276 -3.45 -15.16 -13.55
N LEU A 277 -3.10 -15.82 -14.65
CA LEU A 277 -1.72 -15.88 -15.15
C LEU A 277 -1.17 -14.50 -15.50
N ALA A 278 -1.94 -13.68 -16.21
CA ALA A 278 -1.57 -12.31 -16.56
C ALA A 278 -1.37 -11.45 -15.30
N HIS A 279 -2.19 -11.66 -14.26
CA HIS A 279 -2.04 -11.01 -12.96
C HIS A 279 -0.74 -11.45 -12.25
N ASP A 280 -0.49 -12.75 -12.16
CA ASP A 280 0.67 -13.31 -11.47
C ASP A 280 2.00 -13.09 -12.19
N ALA A 281 1.98 -12.87 -13.51
CA ALA A 281 3.16 -12.59 -14.33
C ALA A 281 4.02 -11.46 -13.76
N VAL A 282 3.41 -10.39 -13.22
CA VAL A 282 4.16 -9.27 -12.61
C VAL A 282 4.94 -9.73 -11.37
N LYS A 283 4.31 -10.53 -10.50
CA LYS A 283 4.93 -11.04 -9.26
C LYS A 283 6.04 -12.03 -9.59
N VAL A 284 5.76 -12.97 -10.48
CA VAL A 284 6.69 -14.01 -10.93
C VAL A 284 7.92 -13.38 -11.58
N PHE A 285 7.71 -12.41 -12.47
CA PHE A 285 8.80 -11.69 -13.14
C PHE A 285 9.70 -10.95 -12.14
N ARG A 286 9.13 -10.18 -11.22
CA ARG A 286 9.91 -9.44 -10.23
C ARG A 286 10.68 -10.35 -9.26
N ARG A 287 10.02 -11.39 -8.73
CA ARG A 287 10.59 -12.24 -7.68
C ARG A 287 11.53 -13.31 -8.21
N ARG A 288 11.10 -14.07 -9.23
CA ARG A 288 11.83 -15.26 -9.67
C ARG A 288 12.85 -14.97 -10.77
N ILE A 289 12.57 -14.00 -11.63
CA ILE A 289 13.46 -13.64 -12.75
C ILE A 289 14.37 -12.50 -12.31
N LEU A 290 13.82 -11.37 -11.87
CA LEU A 290 14.64 -10.22 -11.47
C LEU A 290 15.35 -10.39 -10.12
N GLY A 291 14.82 -11.24 -9.22
CA GLY A 291 15.34 -11.36 -7.84
C GLY A 291 15.05 -10.14 -6.98
N THR A 292 14.08 -9.31 -7.38
CA THR A 292 13.66 -8.10 -6.66
C THR A 292 12.33 -8.35 -5.94
N HIS A 293 12.00 -7.53 -4.94
CA HIS A 293 10.72 -7.64 -4.21
C HIS A 293 10.47 -9.04 -3.59
N LEU A 294 11.54 -9.72 -3.14
CA LEU A 294 11.48 -11.05 -2.52
C LEU A 294 10.68 -11.05 -1.22
N LEU A 295 10.83 -10.00 -0.41
CA LEU A 295 10.19 -9.84 0.90
C LEU A 295 9.22 -8.64 0.96
N ILE A 296 9.03 -7.95 -0.17
CA ILE A 296 8.23 -6.73 -0.30
C ILE A 296 7.07 -7.02 -1.27
N PRO A 297 5.88 -6.41 -1.09
CA PRO A 297 4.77 -6.57 -2.03
C PRO A 297 5.19 -6.27 -3.47
N ALA A 298 4.97 -7.24 -4.37
CA ALA A 298 5.45 -7.16 -5.74
C ALA A 298 4.47 -6.40 -6.66
N ASP A 299 3.20 -6.26 -6.27
CA ASP A 299 2.13 -5.60 -7.02
C ASP A 299 1.09 -4.96 -6.07
N GLY A 300 -0.05 -4.49 -6.61
CA GLY A 300 -1.14 -3.92 -5.80
C GLY A 300 -1.86 -4.93 -4.90
N SER A 301 -2.04 -6.18 -5.36
CA SER A 301 -2.77 -7.19 -4.60
C SER A 301 -2.02 -7.63 -3.33
N ASP A 302 -0.70 -7.82 -3.40
CA ASP A 302 0.13 -8.13 -2.25
C ASP A 302 0.09 -7.02 -1.19
N ARG A 303 -0.06 -5.77 -1.60
CA ARG A 303 -0.16 -4.61 -0.69
C ARG A 303 -1.46 -4.64 0.10
N VAL A 304 -2.57 -5.02 -0.54
CA VAL A 304 -3.87 -5.17 0.15
C VAL A 304 -3.82 -6.33 1.13
N LEU A 305 -3.24 -7.46 0.72
CA LEU A 305 -3.10 -8.65 1.57
C LEU A 305 -2.27 -8.38 2.83
N LEU A 306 -1.24 -7.53 2.75
CA LEU A 306 -0.44 -7.12 3.91
C LEU A 306 -1.14 -6.09 4.81
N ASN A 307 -1.95 -5.20 4.23
CA ASN A 307 -2.61 -4.12 4.98
C ASN A 307 -3.75 -4.62 5.88
N ILE A 308 -4.46 -5.69 5.48
CA ILE A 308 -5.56 -6.28 6.28
C ILE A 308 -5.08 -6.81 7.65
N PRO A 309 -4.10 -7.75 7.73
CA PRO A 309 -3.63 -8.25 9.02
C PRO A 309 -2.97 -7.14 9.84
N LEU A 310 -2.31 -6.16 9.20
CA LEU A 310 -1.77 -5.00 9.90
C LEU A 310 -2.87 -4.12 10.50
N ALA A 311 -3.99 -3.91 9.80
CA ALA A 311 -5.15 -3.20 10.34
C ALA A 311 -5.72 -3.93 11.57
N LEU A 312 -5.88 -5.25 11.49
CA LEU A 312 -6.33 -6.07 12.62
C LEU A 312 -5.37 -5.95 13.81
N LEU A 313 -4.05 -5.97 13.57
CA LEU A 313 -3.03 -5.78 14.60
C LEU A 313 -3.13 -4.38 15.25
N VAL A 314 -3.32 -3.32 14.46
CA VAL A 314 -3.49 -1.95 14.96
C VAL A 314 -4.75 -1.84 15.83
N VAL A 315 -5.88 -2.44 15.40
CA VAL A 315 -7.12 -2.48 16.18
C VAL A 315 -6.91 -3.23 17.49
N PHE A 316 -6.33 -4.43 17.44
CA PHE A 316 -6.04 -5.22 18.63
C PHE A 316 -5.15 -4.46 19.60
N TRP A 317 -4.08 -3.84 19.10
CA TRP A 317 -3.19 -3.01 19.90
C TRP A 317 -3.97 -1.86 20.55
N GLY A 318 -4.79 -1.13 19.81
CA GLY A 318 -5.61 -0.03 20.32
C GLY A 318 -6.62 -0.44 21.39
N VAL A 319 -7.28 -1.60 21.22
CA VAL A 319 -8.19 -2.17 22.23
C VAL A 319 -7.42 -2.60 23.48
N SER A 320 -6.23 -3.17 23.33
CA SER A 320 -5.39 -3.59 24.47
C SER A 320 -5.04 -2.44 25.42
N LEU A 321 -4.99 -1.20 24.91
CA LEU A 321 -4.66 -0.02 25.71
C LEU A 321 -5.70 0.31 26.78
N PHE A 322 -6.96 -0.13 26.63
CA PHE A 322 -7.99 0.10 27.65
C PHE A 322 -7.66 -0.57 28.98
N TRP A 323 -7.04 -1.75 28.90
CA TRP A 323 -6.65 -2.56 30.04
C TRP A 323 -5.27 -2.18 30.57
N ARG A 324 -4.39 -1.73 29.67
CA ARG A 324 -2.99 -1.44 29.98
C ARG A 324 -2.74 -0.02 30.46
N VAL A 325 -3.48 0.99 30.01
CA VAL A 325 -3.17 2.39 30.32
C VAL A 325 -4.21 2.97 31.28
N VAL A 326 -3.77 3.28 32.51
CA VAL A 326 -4.62 3.76 33.60
C VAL A 326 -5.03 5.22 33.39
N ASP A 327 -4.06 6.09 33.06
CA ASP A 327 -4.33 7.51 32.83
C ASP A 327 -5.22 7.70 31.59
N HIS A 328 -6.42 8.21 31.81
CA HIS A 328 -7.40 8.44 30.76
C HIS A 328 -6.94 9.45 29.70
N ARG A 329 -6.06 10.41 30.04
CA ARG A 329 -5.54 11.44 29.13
C ARG A 329 -4.50 10.83 28.20
N VAL A 330 -3.54 10.09 28.77
CA VAL A 330 -2.54 9.34 28.00
C VAL A 330 -3.22 8.29 27.11
N ARG A 331 -4.18 7.54 27.67
CA ARG A 331 -4.95 6.56 26.90
C ARG A 331 -5.71 7.19 25.73
N ARG A 332 -6.33 8.37 25.92
CA ARG A 332 -7.03 9.08 24.83
C ARG A 332 -6.07 9.46 23.71
N LEU A 333 -4.88 9.95 24.03
CA LEU A 333 -3.86 10.28 23.04
C LEU A 333 -3.36 9.04 22.28
N LEU A 334 -3.16 7.91 22.96
CA LEU A 334 -2.80 6.66 22.29
C LEU A 334 -3.96 6.08 21.45
N GLN A 335 -5.22 6.37 21.80
CA GLN A 335 -6.37 6.04 20.95
C GLN A 335 -6.43 6.91 19.69
N ILE A 336 -6.10 8.20 19.80
CA ILE A 336 -5.94 9.08 18.64
C ILE A 336 -4.80 8.56 17.76
N GLN A 337 -3.69 8.08 18.35
CA GLN A 337 -2.63 7.40 17.61
C GLN A 337 -3.14 6.18 16.83
N THR A 338 -3.92 5.30 17.47
CA THR A 338 -4.54 4.15 16.79
C THR A 338 -5.38 4.61 15.60
N ALA A 339 -6.22 5.63 15.79
CA ALA A 339 -7.05 6.19 14.73
C ALA A 339 -6.22 6.77 13.56
N LEU A 340 -5.12 7.47 13.86
CA LEU A 340 -4.19 7.97 12.84
C LEU A 340 -3.53 6.85 12.03
N LEU A 341 -3.15 5.73 12.67
CA LEU A 341 -2.59 4.58 11.95
C LEU A 341 -3.63 3.91 11.05
N LEU A 342 -4.89 3.77 11.51
CA LEU A 342 -5.98 3.25 10.69
C LEU A 342 -6.30 4.18 9.51
N LEU A 343 -6.30 5.49 9.74
CA LEU A 343 -6.46 6.49 8.68
C LEU A 343 -5.33 6.38 7.64
N TRP A 344 -4.09 6.12 8.08
CA TRP A 344 -2.97 5.91 7.16
C TRP A 344 -3.13 4.62 6.34
N LEU A 345 -3.60 3.53 6.95
CA LEU A 345 -3.92 2.29 6.23
C LEU A 345 -5.03 2.51 5.20
N LEU A 346 -6.08 3.25 5.56
CA LEU A 346 -7.13 3.66 4.62
C LEU A 346 -6.56 4.46 3.45
N ASN A 347 -5.72 5.45 3.74
CA ASN A 347 -5.04 6.24 2.71
C ASN A 347 -4.17 5.36 1.78
N LEU A 348 -3.45 4.37 2.30
CA LEU A 348 -2.67 3.42 1.51
C LEU A 348 -3.52 2.57 0.56
N VAL A 349 -4.76 2.27 0.92
CA VAL A 349 -5.72 1.56 0.05
C VAL A 349 -6.30 2.51 -0.99
N LEU A 350 -6.81 3.68 -0.58
CA LEU A 350 -7.38 4.68 -1.48
C LEU A 350 -6.39 5.11 -2.57
N LYS A 351 -5.11 5.25 -2.24
CA LYS A 351 -4.07 5.65 -3.19
C LYS A 351 -3.94 4.69 -4.38
N GLN A 352 -4.28 3.41 -4.21
CA GLN A 352 -4.15 2.43 -5.29
C GLN A 352 -5.22 2.59 -6.36
N SER A 353 -6.42 3.02 -5.97
CA SER A 353 -7.56 3.25 -6.87
C SER A 353 -7.70 4.70 -7.35
N SER A 354 -6.85 5.60 -6.87
CA SER A 354 -6.97 7.06 -7.10
C SER A 354 -6.25 7.55 -8.34
N ASP A 355 -6.82 8.54 -9.02
CA ASP A 355 -6.23 9.25 -10.16
C ASP A 355 -4.91 9.98 -9.77
N LEU A 356 -4.21 10.53 -10.76
CA LEU A 356 -2.91 11.18 -10.59
C LEU A 356 -2.93 12.31 -9.54
N MET A 357 -3.96 13.16 -9.55
CA MET A 357 -4.04 14.30 -8.64
C MET A 357 -4.36 13.85 -7.22
N THR A 358 -5.36 12.99 -7.06
CA THR A 358 -5.73 12.44 -5.75
C THR A 358 -4.59 11.64 -5.15
N THR A 359 -3.83 10.88 -5.95
CA THR A 359 -2.63 10.15 -5.50
C THR A 359 -1.59 11.07 -4.86
N ARG A 360 -1.41 12.29 -5.39
CA ARG A 360 -0.50 13.30 -4.84
C ARG A 360 -0.97 13.81 -3.49
N TYR A 361 -2.23 14.21 -3.36
CA TYR A 361 -2.79 14.68 -2.08
C TYR A 361 -2.83 13.58 -1.01
N LEU A 362 -3.13 12.35 -1.40
CA LEU A 362 -3.03 11.17 -0.54
C LEU A 362 -1.60 10.91 -0.08
N TRP A 363 -0.60 11.21 -0.90
CA TRP A 363 0.80 11.16 -0.48
C TRP A 363 1.16 12.27 0.53
N TYR A 364 0.68 13.51 0.35
CA TYR A 364 0.83 14.58 1.34
C TYR A 364 0.21 14.22 2.70
N LEU A 365 -0.92 13.51 2.69
CA LEU A 365 -1.57 13.01 3.90
C LEU A 365 -0.72 12.01 4.71
N TYR A 366 0.40 11.47 4.18
CA TYR A 366 1.31 10.62 4.95
C TYR A 366 2.04 11.38 6.06
N TYR A 367 2.18 12.70 5.92
CA TYR A 367 2.84 13.53 6.92
C TYR A 367 1.97 13.76 8.16
N LEU A 368 0.65 13.62 8.04
CA LEU A 368 -0.29 13.72 9.16
C LEU A 368 -0.03 12.67 10.26
N PRO A 369 0.01 11.35 9.97
CA PRO A 369 0.36 10.34 10.98
C PRO A 369 1.83 10.38 11.40
N LEU A 370 2.77 10.78 10.53
CA LEU A 370 4.20 10.90 10.88
C LEU A 370 4.42 11.98 11.95
N LEU A 371 4.05 13.23 11.64
CA LEU A 371 4.18 14.35 12.57
C LEU A 371 3.23 14.20 13.76
N GLY A 372 2.02 13.68 13.52
CA GLY A 372 1.05 13.36 14.57
C GLY A 372 1.60 12.41 15.62
N SER A 373 2.37 11.39 15.23
CA SER A 373 2.99 10.45 16.18
C SER A 373 4.03 11.12 17.09
N CYS A 374 4.86 11.99 16.51
CA CYS A 374 5.84 12.78 17.26
C CYS A 374 5.15 13.75 18.23
N LEU A 375 4.10 14.43 17.76
CA LEU A 375 3.29 15.34 18.57
C LEU A 375 2.62 14.61 19.74
N ILE A 376 2.01 13.44 19.50
CA ILE A 376 1.36 12.64 20.54
C ILE A 376 2.36 12.23 21.63
N LEU A 377 3.58 11.83 21.26
CA LEU A 377 4.65 11.57 22.22
C LEU A 377 4.97 12.80 23.08
N ALA A 378 5.16 13.96 22.44
CA ALA A 378 5.43 15.20 23.15
C ALA A 378 4.29 15.56 24.13
N LEU A 379 3.02 15.41 23.71
CA LEU A 379 1.85 15.65 24.57
C LEU A 379 1.75 14.67 25.74
N ILE A 380 1.97 13.37 25.50
CA ILE A 380 2.01 12.35 26.57
C ILE A 380 3.12 12.65 27.57
N SER A 381 4.29 13.10 27.10
CA SER A 381 5.40 13.48 27.98
C SER A 381 5.04 14.60 28.95
N LEU A 382 4.20 15.56 28.54
CA LEU A 382 3.74 16.65 29.39
C LEU A 382 2.76 16.17 30.47
N TYR A 383 1.91 15.19 30.17
CA TYR A 383 1.02 14.59 31.16
C TYR A 383 1.79 13.81 32.22
N ILE A 384 2.83 13.07 31.81
CA ILE A 384 3.66 12.27 32.72
C ILE A 384 4.61 13.14 33.55
N ALA A 385 5.05 14.28 33.02
CA ALA A 385 5.91 15.20 33.74
C ALA A 385 5.24 15.87 34.95
N GLY A 386 3.90 15.79 35.09
CA GLY A 386 3.18 16.38 36.21
C GLY A 386 3.27 17.91 36.25
N ALA A 387 3.60 18.57 35.14
CA ALA A 387 3.75 20.03 35.08
C ALA A 387 2.43 20.74 35.49
N PRO A 388 2.52 21.92 36.12
CA PRO A 388 1.36 22.73 36.45
C PRO A 388 0.44 22.91 35.25
N GLU A 389 -0.88 22.92 35.48
CA GLU A 389 -1.85 22.88 34.39
C GLU A 389 -1.69 24.05 33.40
N GLN A 390 -1.40 25.25 33.89
CA GLN A 390 -1.20 26.44 33.08
C GLN A 390 0.02 26.30 32.15
N ASP A 391 1.16 25.86 32.68
CA ASP A 391 2.39 25.67 31.89
C ASP A 391 2.25 24.53 30.90
N ARG A 392 1.56 23.45 31.30
CA ARG A 392 1.21 22.36 30.39
C ARG A 392 0.38 22.88 29.22
N ARG A 393 -0.69 23.64 29.45
CA ARG A 393 -1.54 24.18 28.37
C ARG A 393 -0.74 25.07 27.43
N ARG A 394 0.15 25.93 27.95
CA ARG A 394 1.05 26.75 27.13
C ARG A 394 1.95 25.89 26.25
N LEU A 395 2.62 24.89 26.82
CA LEU A 395 3.48 23.98 26.07
C LEU A 395 2.72 23.14 25.05
N GLN A 396 1.49 22.74 25.36
CA GLN A 396 0.61 22.06 24.40
C GLN A 396 0.33 22.93 23.18
N LEU A 397 0.02 24.21 23.35
CA LEU A 397 -0.17 25.14 22.24
C LEU A 397 1.13 25.33 21.43
N VAL A 398 2.28 25.46 22.11
CA VAL A 398 3.60 25.55 21.46
C VAL A 398 3.92 24.32 20.61
N PHE A 399 3.41 23.14 20.96
CA PHE A 399 3.59 21.95 20.13
C PHE A 399 2.53 21.79 19.05
N ILE A 400 1.27 22.07 19.36
CA ILE A 400 0.15 21.86 18.45
C ILE A 400 0.17 22.88 17.32
N LEU A 401 0.37 24.17 17.60
CA LEU A 401 0.25 25.23 16.60
C LEU A 401 1.30 25.10 15.47
N PRO A 402 2.61 24.95 15.75
CA PRO A 402 3.58 24.77 14.67
C PRO A 402 3.40 23.44 13.95
N SER A 403 2.98 22.38 14.65
CA SER A 403 2.69 21.09 14.00
C SER A 403 1.52 21.21 13.01
N ALA A 404 0.46 21.91 13.40
CA ALA A 404 -0.67 22.19 12.50
C ALA A 404 -0.22 23.02 11.29
N LEU A 405 0.61 24.05 11.52
CA LEU A 405 1.18 24.86 10.44
C LEU A 405 1.99 24.03 9.44
N PHE A 406 2.85 23.12 9.92
CA PHE A 406 3.62 22.24 9.04
C PHE A 406 2.73 21.27 8.25
N ILE A 407 1.67 20.71 8.86
CA ILE A 407 0.70 19.92 8.11
C ILE A 407 0.03 20.75 7.01
N THR A 408 -0.42 21.96 7.33
CA THR A 408 -1.02 22.86 6.34
C THR A 408 -0.05 23.22 5.22
N LEU A 409 1.22 23.47 5.54
CA LEU A 409 2.28 23.75 4.58
C LEU A 409 2.49 22.57 3.61
N VAL A 410 2.48 21.33 4.11
CA VAL A 410 2.57 20.14 3.26
C VAL A 410 1.35 19.98 2.36
N LEU A 411 0.14 20.13 2.92
CA LEU A 411 -1.11 19.97 2.18
C LEU A 411 -1.32 21.05 1.11
N SER A 412 -0.76 22.25 1.33
CA SER A 412 -0.81 23.37 0.40
C SER A 412 0.40 23.46 -0.54
N ASN A 413 1.27 22.44 -0.55
CA ASN A 413 2.53 22.48 -1.30
C ASN A 413 2.35 22.82 -2.79
N ASP A 414 1.25 22.43 -3.42
CA ASP A 414 1.01 22.75 -4.84
C ASP A 414 0.86 24.27 -5.10
N LEU A 415 0.58 25.08 -4.08
CA LEU A 415 0.51 26.54 -4.19
C LEU A 415 1.88 27.23 -4.17
N HIS A 416 2.87 26.65 -3.49
CA HIS A 416 4.12 27.35 -3.17
C HIS A 416 5.39 26.54 -3.42
N GLN A 417 5.28 25.22 -3.61
CA GLN A 417 6.37 24.26 -3.83
C GLN A 417 7.54 24.35 -2.84
N GLY A 418 7.24 24.81 -1.62
CA GLY A 418 8.21 25.12 -0.57
C GLY A 418 8.57 23.95 0.32
N VAL A 419 7.91 22.79 0.16
CA VAL A 419 8.26 21.52 0.81
C VAL A 419 8.81 20.53 -0.22
N PHE A 420 8.10 20.38 -1.34
CA PHE A 420 8.51 19.57 -2.48
C PHE A 420 8.46 20.41 -3.76
N PHE A 421 9.57 20.42 -4.48
CA PHE A 421 9.68 21.08 -5.78
C PHE A 421 9.54 20.04 -6.90
N PHE A 422 8.76 20.39 -7.93
CA PHE A 422 8.46 19.53 -9.07
C PHE A 422 8.98 20.16 -10.37
N PRO A 423 10.13 19.69 -10.90
CA PRO A 423 10.79 20.33 -12.04
C PRO A 423 9.95 20.46 -13.32
N ALA A 424 9.12 19.47 -13.70
CA ALA A 424 8.26 19.54 -14.89
C ALA A 424 6.75 19.68 -14.57
N GLY A 425 6.40 20.00 -13.31
CA GLY A 425 5.03 20.38 -12.92
C GLY A 425 3.98 19.25 -12.90
N LEU A 426 4.30 18.03 -13.35
CA LEU A 426 3.34 16.91 -13.44
C LEU A 426 3.44 15.92 -12.25
N PRO A 427 2.34 15.22 -11.87
CA PRO A 427 2.19 14.67 -10.52
C PRO A 427 2.82 13.33 -10.19
N GLN A 428 3.51 12.65 -11.10
CA GLN A 428 3.99 11.30 -10.75
C GLN A 428 5.21 10.81 -11.52
N TYR A 429 5.67 11.54 -12.53
CA TYR A 429 6.72 11.09 -13.44
C TYR A 429 8.06 11.82 -13.25
N ASP A 430 8.09 12.90 -12.46
CA ASP A 430 9.33 13.64 -12.22
C ASP A 430 10.05 13.22 -10.93
N PRO A 431 11.40 13.22 -10.93
CA PRO A 431 12.17 13.28 -9.70
C PRO A 431 11.80 14.56 -8.94
N TYR A 432 11.11 14.43 -7.80
CA TYR A 432 10.85 15.54 -6.91
C TYR A 432 12.04 15.75 -5.97
N THR A 433 12.28 17.01 -5.60
CA THR A 433 13.36 17.38 -4.69
C THR A 433 12.80 17.89 -3.37
N HIS A 434 13.42 17.47 -2.27
CA HIS A 434 13.14 18.02 -0.94
C HIS A 434 13.78 19.40 -0.82
N VAL A 435 13.00 20.41 -0.44
CA VAL A 435 13.48 21.79 -0.29
C VAL A 435 13.34 22.25 1.17
N ALA A 436 13.62 23.54 1.45
CA ALA A 436 13.77 24.06 2.81
C ALA A 436 12.64 23.71 3.77
N GLY A 437 11.37 23.81 3.35
CA GLY A 437 10.21 23.50 4.20
C GLY A 437 10.16 22.04 4.66
N PHE A 438 10.65 21.10 3.84
CA PHE A 438 10.76 19.70 4.24
C PHE A 438 11.78 19.52 5.39
N TYR A 439 12.95 20.14 5.26
CA TYR A 439 14.00 20.03 6.29
C TYR A 439 13.60 20.71 7.60
N LEU A 440 12.90 21.85 7.54
CA LEU A 440 12.34 22.50 8.73
C LEU A 440 11.31 21.61 9.44
N MET A 441 10.41 20.97 8.69
CA MET A 441 9.45 20.02 9.25
C MET A 441 10.15 18.78 9.83
N ALA A 442 11.16 18.24 9.14
CA ALA A 442 11.95 17.10 9.62
C ALA A 442 12.66 17.43 10.95
N PHE A 443 13.26 18.62 11.04
CA PHE A 443 13.84 19.12 12.27
C PHE A 443 12.78 19.25 13.39
N TRP A 444 11.61 19.79 13.09
CA TRP A 444 10.52 19.92 14.06
C TRP A 444 10.04 18.55 14.57
N MET A 445 9.89 17.56 13.70
CA MET A 445 9.57 16.18 14.09
C MET A 445 10.64 15.59 15.01
N ALA A 446 11.92 15.77 14.67
CA ALA A 446 13.03 15.31 15.49
C ALA A 446 13.05 15.99 16.87
N PHE A 447 12.77 17.30 16.92
CA PHE A 447 12.65 18.05 18.16
C PHE A 447 11.52 17.53 19.06
N LEU A 448 10.32 17.29 18.50
CA LEU A 448 9.20 16.72 19.26
C LEU A 448 9.52 15.32 19.78
N LEU A 449 10.12 14.47 18.94
CA LEU A 449 10.51 13.11 19.30
C LEU A 449 11.54 13.11 20.44
N PHE A 450 12.64 13.86 20.28
CA PHE A 450 13.73 13.92 21.25
C PHE A 450 13.29 14.56 22.57
N SER A 451 12.59 15.69 22.51
CA SER A 451 12.10 16.38 23.72
C SER A 451 11.07 15.53 24.47
N GLY A 452 10.16 14.87 23.77
CA GLY A 452 9.20 13.94 24.36
C GLY A 452 9.88 12.76 25.03
N PHE A 453 10.80 12.10 24.33
CA PHE A 453 11.58 10.99 24.88
C PHE A 453 12.40 11.39 26.10
N LEU A 454 13.13 12.51 26.04
CA LEU A 454 13.96 12.99 27.14
C LEU A 454 13.13 13.28 28.41
N ARG A 455 11.95 13.89 28.25
CA ARG A 455 11.03 14.13 29.37
C ARG A 455 10.49 12.84 29.95
N LEU A 456 10.08 11.90 29.12
CA LEU A 456 9.65 10.58 29.60
C LEU A 456 10.77 9.88 30.37
N TYR A 457 11.98 9.90 29.81
CA TYR A 457 13.15 9.30 30.47
C TYR A 457 13.46 9.94 31.81
N ARG A 458 13.41 11.27 31.92
CA ARG A 458 13.65 11.98 33.20
C ARG A 458 12.58 11.63 34.24
N ASN A 459 11.31 11.55 33.84
CA ASN A 459 10.17 11.35 34.74
C ASN A 459 9.83 9.88 35.03
N ALA A 460 10.49 8.92 34.37
CA ALA A 460 10.22 7.50 34.56
C ALA A 460 10.72 6.94 35.91
N GLY A 461 11.70 7.58 36.56
CA GLY A 461 12.25 7.15 37.85
C GLY A 461 12.71 5.68 37.85
N ILE A 462 12.31 4.93 38.88
CA ILE A 462 12.63 3.49 39.05
C ILE A 462 11.92 2.56 38.06
N ARG A 463 10.94 3.05 37.29
CA ARG A 463 10.17 2.21 36.35
C ARG A 463 10.97 1.80 35.10
N LYS A 464 12.11 2.46 34.87
CA LYS A 464 12.97 2.28 33.69
C LYS A 464 13.44 0.84 33.57
N LYS A 465 13.25 0.25 32.39
CA LYS A 465 13.81 -1.06 32.04
C LYS A 465 14.85 -0.90 30.95
N GLY A 466 16.12 -0.91 31.34
CA GLY A 466 17.28 -0.62 30.47
C GLY A 466 17.25 -1.36 29.13
N GLN A 467 17.00 -2.68 29.14
CA GLN A 467 16.92 -3.49 27.92
C GLN A 467 15.94 -2.95 26.87
N TYR A 468 14.75 -2.51 27.29
CA TYR A 468 13.74 -1.98 26.38
C TYR A 468 14.06 -0.54 25.96
N ILE A 469 14.77 0.22 26.79
CA ILE A 469 15.25 1.56 26.44
C ILE A 469 16.32 1.45 25.36
N VAL A 470 17.26 0.50 25.46
CA VAL A 470 18.26 0.23 24.41
C VAL A 470 17.57 -0.16 23.10
N LEU A 471 16.62 -1.10 23.15
CA LEU A 471 15.87 -1.52 21.96
C LEU A 471 15.07 -0.36 21.34
N LEU A 472 14.48 0.50 22.17
CA LEU A 472 13.78 1.70 21.73
C LEU A 472 14.74 2.70 21.06
N SER A 473 15.93 2.92 21.61
CA SER A 473 16.97 3.77 21.00
C SER A 473 17.44 3.21 19.65
N LEU A 474 17.66 1.89 19.55
CA LEU A 474 18.01 1.23 18.29
C LEU A 474 16.90 1.39 17.25
N LEU A 475 15.63 1.27 17.66
CA LEU A 475 14.48 1.48 16.78
C LEU A 475 14.42 2.93 16.27
N ILE A 476 14.67 3.92 17.13
CA ILE A 476 14.74 5.34 16.71
C ILE A 476 15.87 5.53 15.69
N GLY A 477 17.05 4.96 15.93
CA GLY A 477 18.16 4.98 14.99
C GLY A 477 17.81 4.35 13.64
N LEU A 478 17.10 3.21 13.64
CA LEU A 478 16.62 2.54 12.43
C LEU A 478 15.65 3.41 11.64
N VAL A 479 14.70 4.07 12.32
CA VAL A 479 13.73 4.99 11.68
C VAL A 479 14.47 6.16 11.01
N ILE A 480 15.42 6.77 11.71
CA ILE A 480 16.22 7.89 11.19
C ILE A 480 17.05 7.45 9.99
N GLY A 481 17.76 6.32 10.10
CA GLY A 481 18.58 5.76 9.03
C GLY A 481 17.77 5.41 7.78
N TYR A 482 16.61 4.75 7.96
CA TYR A 482 15.71 4.43 6.84
C TYR A 482 15.25 5.70 6.11
N ASN A 483 14.82 6.74 6.83
CA ASN A 483 14.38 7.99 6.21
C ASN A 483 15.52 8.73 5.51
N ALA A 484 16.73 8.74 6.09
CA ALA A 484 17.90 9.33 5.45
C ALA A 484 18.25 8.62 4.12
N LEU A 485 18.27 7.28 4.11
CA LEU A 485 18.50 6.49 2.89
C LEU A 485 17.39 6.67 1.85
N TYR A 486 16.14 6.81 2.30
CA TYR A 486 15.01 7.11 1.42
C TYR A 486 15.18 8.47 0.74
N VAL A 487 15.51 9.52 1.51
CA VAL A 487 15.77 10.86 0.98
C VAL A 487 16.96 10.85 0.02
N ALA A 488 18.04 10.12 0.35
CA ALA A 488 19.23 9.97 -0.48
C ALA A 488 19.00 9.20 -1.80
N GLY A 489 17.82 8.61 -2.00
CA GLY A 489 17.45 7.98 -3.28
C GLY A 489 18.00 6.56 -3.48
N VAL A 490 18.43 5.88 -2.42
CA VAL A 490 18.93 4.50 -2.51
C VAL A 490 17.82 3.59 -3.06
N GLN A 491 18.06 2.97 -4.22
CA GLN A 491 17.02 2.26 -4.99
C GLN A 491 16.32 1.16 -4.19
N GLY A 492 17.06 0.35 -3.43
CA GLY A 492 16.48 -0.71 -2.59
C GLY A 492 15.52 -0.17 -1.52
N ILE A 493 15.79 1.02 -0.96
CA ILE A 493 14.93 1.67 0.03
C ILE A 493 13.73 2.36 -0.66
N ARG A 494 13.94 3.01 -1.80
CA ARG A 494 12.87 3.66 -2.57
C ARG A 494 11.79 2.69 -3.06
N GLN A 495 12.15 1.42 -3.28
CA GLN A 495 11.22 0.36 -3.68
C GLN A 495 10.37 -0.19 -2.51
N THR A 496 10.74 0.10 -1.26
CA THR A 496 9.96 -0.34 -0.09
C THR A 496 8.62 0.38 0.02
N GLN A 497 7.61 -0.29 0.58
CA GLN A 497 6.32 0.32 0.85
C GLN A 497 6.39 1.19 2.11
N THR A 498 6.79 2.45 1.92
CA THR A 498 7.15 3.41 2.99
C THR A 498 6.08 3.54 4.07
N GLY A 499 4.80 3.60 3.70
CA GLY A 499 3.70 3.74 4.66
C GLY A 499 3.56 2.54 5.59
N THR A 500 3.49 1.32 5.02
CA THR A 500 3.36 0.07 5.78
C THR A 500 4.54 -0.13 6.73
N PHE A 501 5.75 0.14 6.27
CA PHE A 501 6.96 0.06 7.09
C PHE A 501 6.89 1.00 8.30
N HIS A 502 6.52 2.27 8.09
CA HIS A 502 6.38 3.23 9.19
C HIS A 502 5.29 2.87 10.19
N ILE A 503 4.15 2.32 9.74
CA ILE A 503 3.08 1.88 10.66
C ILE A 503 3.59 0.80 11.62
N ILE A 504 4.34 -0.19 11.11
CA ILE A 504 4.95 -1.24 11.94
C ILE A 504 5.95 -0.62 12.93
N LEU A 505 6.82 0.27 12.47
CA LEU A 505 7.80 0.93 13.34
C LEU A 505 7.15 1.78 14.43
N ILE A 506 6.06 2.49 14.11
CA ILE A 506 5.31 3.29 15.09
C ILE A 506 4.62 2.39 16.13
N LEU A 507 4.03 1.26 15.72
CA LEU A 507 3.46 0.29 16.65
C LEU A 507 4.54 -0.27 17.60
N LEU A 508 5.69 -0.67 17.05
CA LEU A 508 6.84 -1.14 17.84
C LEU A 508 7.35 -0.05 18.79
N PHE A 509 7.45 1.19 18.31
CA PHE A 509 7.87 2.33 19.11
C PHE A 509 6.98 2.53 20.33
N TRP A 510 5.65 2.54 20.14
CA TRP A 510 4.72 2.71 21.26
C TRP A 510 4.73 1.51 22.21
N GLU A 511 4.81 0.29 21.69
CA GLU A 511 4.88 -0.91 22.51
C GLU A 511 6.16 -0.94 23.37
N LEU A 512 7.31 -0.57 22.80
CA LEU A 512 8.57 -0.47 23.53
C LEU A 512 8.56 0.69 24.53
N THR A 513 7.90 1.81 24.22
CA THR A 513 7.73 2.93 25.15
C THR A 513 6.90 2.53 26.37
N LEU A 514 5.87 1.68 26.19
CA LEU A 514 5.12 1.08 27.30
C LEU A 514 5.99 0.07 28.08
N ARG A 515 6.63 -0.89 27.40
CA ARG A 515 7.42 -1.96 28.06
C ARG A 515 8.67 -1.46 28.79
N SER A 516 9.26 -0.36 28.33
CA SER A 516 10.39 0.30 28.99
C SER A 516 10.02 0.98 30.32
N GLY A 517 8.73 1.11 30.63
CA GLY A 517 8.25 1.79 31.84
C GLY A 517 8.31 3.32 31.77
N LEU A 518 8.62 3.87 30.58
CA LEU A 518 8.59 5.31 30.32
C LEU A 518 7.18 5.88 30.43
N ILE A 519 6.18 5.12 29.95
CA ILE A 519 4.76 5.38 30.19
C ILE A 519 4.26 4.37 31.24
N PRO A 520 3.68 4.84 32.36
CA PRO A 520 3.06 3.95 33.34
C PRO A 520 1.96 3.10 32.70
N TYR A 521 2.01 1.79 32.89
CA TYR A 521 0.98 0.87 32.42
C TYR A 521 0.64 -0.17 33.51
N ASN A 522 -0.61 -0.59 33.54
CA ASN A 522 -1.20 -1.50 34.50
C ASN A 522 -0.62 -2.91 34.33
N ARG A 523 0.48 -3.19 35.03
CA ARG A 523 1.12 -4.53 35.04
C ARG A 523 1.03 -5.21 36.41
N TYR A 524 0.81 -4.43 37.47
CA TYR A 524 1.13 -4.86 38.83
C TYR A 524 0.00 -4.74 39.83
N TYR A 525 -1.26 -4.44 39.47
CA TYR A 525 -2.33 -4.45 40.47
C TYR A 525 -2.45 -5.83 41.16
N ARG A 526 -2.36 -6.94 40.42
CA ARG A 526 -2.29 -8.27 41.05
C ARG A 526 -1.07 -8.44 41.96
N MET A 527 0.10 -7.94 41.56
CA MET A 527 1.31 -8.04 42.39
C MET A 527 1.26 -7.09 43.60
N LEU A 528 0.61 -5.94 43.49
CA LEU A 528 0.33 -5.04 44.59
C LEU A 528 -0.54 -5.75 45.63
N PHE A 529 -1.62 -6.40 45.21
CA PHE A 529 -2.41 -7.21 46.12
C PHE A 529 -1.62 -8.43 46.65
N GLN A 530 -0.83 -9.11 45.84
CA GLN A 530 -0.07 -10.29 46.29
C GLN A 530 1.14 -10.01 47.20
N PHE A 531 1.78 -8.83 47.11
CA PHE A 531 3.03 -8.56 47.83
C PHE A 531 2.97 -7.35 48.75
N SER A 532 1.92 -6.51 48.66
CA SER A 532 1.78 -5.40 49.60
C SER A 532 1.44 -5.94 50.99
N ARG A 533 2.13 -5.37 51.98
CA ARG A 533 1.80 -5.57 53.40
C ARG A 533 0.73 -4.62 53.90
N LEU A 534 0.35 -3.61 53.10
CA LEU A 534 -0.73 -2.68 53.44
C LEU A 534 -2.07 -3.43 53.40
N PRO A 535 -2.95 -3.29 54.40
CA PRO A 535 -4.29 -3.88 54.38
C PRO A 535 -5.14 -3.19 53.31
N LEU A 536 -5.38 -3.87 52.18
CA LEU A 536 -6.13 -3.37 51.03
C LEU A 536 -7.18 -4.41 50.64
N PHE A 537 -8.41 -3.95 50.41
CA PHE A 537 -9.54 -4.78 50.06
C PHE A 537 -10.24 -4.21 48.83
N LEU A 538 -10.57 -5.09 47.89
CA LEU A 538 -11.46 -4.84 46.76
C LEU A 538 -12.77 -5.55 47.03
N ILE A 539 -13.85 -4.79 47.17
CA ILE A 539 -15.14 -5.31 47.61
C ILE A 539 -16.16 -5.01 46.51
N GLY A 540 -16.95 -6.01 46.12
CA GLY A 540 -18.00 -5.88 45.12
C GLY A 540 -19.18 -5.06 45.64
N ASN A 541 -20.08 -4.65 44.72
CA ASN A 541 -21.34 -3.99 45.09
C ASN A 541 -22.26 -4.87 45.95
N ASP A 542 -22.04 -6.19 45.95
CA ASP A 542 -22.72 -7.20 46.77
C ASP A 542 -22.10 -7.34 48.18
N GLY A 543 -21.04 -6.59 48.48
CA GLY A 543 -20.28 -6.70 49.73
C GLY A 543 -19.27 -7.85 49.75
N ALA A 544 -19.12 -8.62 48.66
CA ALA A 544 -18.16 -9.72 48.62
C ALA A 544 -16.73 -9.21 48.40
N VAL A 545 -15.79 -9.66 49.24
CA VAL A 545 -14.36 -9.36 49.06
C VAL A 545 -13.84 -10.11 47.83
N SER A 546 -13.55 -9.38 46.76
CA SER A 546 -13.03 -9.90 45.50
C SER A 546 -11.52 -10.13 45.51
N LEU A 547 -10.76 -9.26 46.18
CA LEU A 547 -9.30 -9.31 46.25
C LEU A 547 -8.84 -8.67 47.56
N THR A 548 -7.86 -9.30 48.21
CA THR A 548 -7.28 -8.82 49.47
C THR A 548 -5.75 -8.89 49.39
N THR A 549 -5.05 -8.03 50.14
CA THR A 549 -3.59 -8.11 50.21
C THR A 549 -3.10 -9.23 51.11
N THR A 550 -1.86 -9.67 50.89
CA THR A 550 -1.23 -10.66 51.77
C THR A 550 -1.01 -10.14 53.19
N GLY A 551 -0.86 -8.82 53.36
CA GLY A 551 -0.83 -8.18 54.68
C GLY A 551 -2.19 -7.74 55.22
N ALA A 552 -3.30 -8.08 54.55
CA ALA A 552 -4.62 -7.73 55.03
C ALA A 552 -5.06 -8.66 56.17
N GLU A 553 -5.53 -8.05 57.25
CA GLU A 553 -6.27 -8.72 58.31
C GLU A 553 -7.71 -9.03 57.85
N SER A 554 -8.47 -9.79 58.63
CA SER A 554 -9.90 -9.96 58.36
C SER A 554 -10.59 -8.61 58.39
N LEU A 555 -11.43 -8.34 57.37
CA LEU A 555 -12.20 -7.10 57.30
C LEU A 555 -13.05 -6.97 58.58
N PRO A 556 -12.95 -5.87 59.35
CA PRO A 556 -13.76 -5.71 60.56
C PRO A 556 -15.25 -5.81 60.27
N LEU A 557 -16.00 -6.48 61.16
CA LEU A 557 -17.46 -6.70 61.02
C LEU A 557 -18.25 -5.39 60.82
N GLU A 558 -17.78 -4.30 61.42
CA GLU A 558 -18.39 -2.96 61.28
C GLU A 558 -18.22 -2.39 59.87
N VAL A 559 -17.05 -2.62 59.26
CA VAL A 559 -16.71 -2.20 57.90
C VAL A 559 -17.49 -3.03 56.88
N ASP A 560 -17.57 -4.36 57.07
CA ASP A 560 -18.39 -5.25 56.23
C ASP A 560 -19.90 -4.88 56.31
N ALA A 561 -20.40 -4.59 57.52
CA ALA A 561 -21.78 -4.20 57.73
C ALA A 561 -22.12 -2.84 57.10
N GLY A 562 -21.25 -1.85 57.21
CA GLY A 562 -21.43 -0.52 56.60
C GLY A 562 -21.44 -0.57 55.06
N ILE A 563 -20.58 -1.41 54.46
CA ILE A 563 -20.56 -1.61 53.01
C ILE A 563 -21.85 -2.27 52.52
N ARG A 564 -22.35 -3.30 53.21
CA ARG A 564 -23.58 -4.01 52.82
C ARG A 564 -24.85 -3.18 53.01
N LYS A 565 -24.85 -2.23 53.94
CA LYS A 565 -25.99 -1.31 54.18
C LYS A 565 -26.04 -0.14 53.19
N GLY A 566 -24.97 0.09 52.42
CA GLY A 566 -24.90 1.19 51.46
C GLY A 566 -24.71 2.56 52.11
N ASP A 567 -24.21 2.60 53.35
CA ASP A 567 -23.89 3.84 54.04
C ASP A 567 -22.78 4.60 53.27
N ARG A 568 -22.78 5.94 53.33
CA ARG A 568 -21.77 6.76 52.62
C ARG A 568 -20.40 6.50 53.24
N LEU A 569 -19.55 5.79 52.50
CA LEU A 569 -18.15 5.50 52.88
C LEU A 569 -17.14 6.55 52.33
N PHE A 570 -17.62 7.73 51.93
CA PHE A 570 -16.79 8.76 51.31
C PHE A 570 -16.22 9.69 52.39
N TYR A 571 -14.90 9.90 52.39
CA TYR A 571 -14.26 10.94 53.17
C TYR A 571 -13.69 12.02 52.24
N SER A 572 -14.26 13.22 52.31
CA SER A 572 -13.61 14.44 51.81
C SER A 572 -12.81 15.06 52.98
N PRO A 573 -11.65 15.68 52.76
CA PRO A 573 -10.95 16.40 53.82
C PRO A 573 -11.87 17.51 54.40
N GLY A 574 -12.44 17.28 55.59
CA GLY A 574 -13.39 18.20 56.26
C GLY A 574 -14.76 17.61 56.67
N ASP A 575 -15.03 16.31 56.47
CA ASP A 575 -16.26 15.65 56.98
C ASP A 575 -16.07 15.14 58.42
N ASP A 576 -16.96 15.56 59.35
CA ASP A 576 -16.92 15.24 60.79
C ASP A 576 -17.62 13.92 61.18
N GLU A 577 -18.31 13.23 60.26
CA GLU A 577 -19.03 11.98 60.55
C GLU A 577 -18.19 10.75 60.18
N ARG A 578 -17.62 10.09 61.19
CA ARG A 578 -16.93 8.79 61.07
C ARG A 578 -17.96 7.66 60.95
N SER A 579 -17.95 6.93 59.84
CA SER A 579 -18.79 5.71 59.67
C SER A 579 -18.00 4.45 59.28
N LEU A 580 -16.67 4.54 59.27
CA LEU A 580 -15.76 3.39 59.30
C LEU A 580 -14.91 3.55 60.57
N GLY A 581 -14.51 2.44 61.21
CA GLY A 581 -13.62 2.48 62.37
C GLY A 581 -12.40 3.39 62.10
N PRO A 582 -11.79 3.97 63.15
CA PRO A 582 -10.88 5.13 63.06
C PRO A 582 -9.68 4.97 62.11
N ASP A 583 -9.38 3.75 61.67
CA ASP A 583 -8.20 3.40 60.90
C ASP A 583 -8.50 3.02 59.44
N TYR A 584 -9.74 3.06 58.95
CA TYR A 584 -10.09 2.59 57.60
C TYR A 584 -10.76 3.65 56.72
N GLU A 585 -10.28 3.75 55.47
CA GLU A 585 -10.84 4.60 54.42
C GLU A 585 -11.34 3.76 53.24
N ALA A 586 -12.30 4.31 52.49
CA ALA A 586 -12.84 3.66 51.31
C ALA A 586 -13.09 4.63 50.16
N ALA A 587 -12.93 4.14 48.93
CA ALA A 587 -13.23 4.86 47.71
C ALA A 587 -14.10 4.01 46.76
N LYS A 588 -15.15 4.60 46.22
CA LYS A 588 -16.03 3.93 45.25
C LYS A 588 -15.33 3.73 43.90
N ILE A 589 -15.42 2.52 43.36
CA ILE A 589 -15.01 2.15 42.01
C ILE A 589 -16.22 1.70 41.18
N SER A 590 -16.02 1.44 39.89
CA SER A 590 -17.12 1.18 38.96
C SER A 590 -18.01 -0.02 39.30
N GLU A 591 -17.48 -1.02 40.03
CA GLU A 591 -18.19 -2.27 40.38
C GLU A 591 -18.08 -2.58 41.88
N GLY A 592 -17.89 -1.57 42.73
CA GLY A 592 -17.76 -1.77 44.17
C GLY A 592 -16.92 -0.71 44.87
N PHE A 593 -16.08 -1.12 45.81
CA PHE A 593 -15.28 -0.26 46.68
C PHE A 593 -13.83 -0.77 46.79
N VAL A 594 -12.89 0.16 46.92
CA VAL A 594 -11.53 -0.11 47.41
C VAL A 594 -11.48 0.40 48.84
N VAL A 595 -11.06 -0.44 49.79
CA VAL A 595 -10.93 -0.11 51.20
C VAL A 595 -9.47 -0.31 51.61
N TRP A 596 -8.92 0.60 52.40
CA TRP A 596 -7.56 0.48 52.93
C TRP A 596 -7.48 0.94 54.38
N LYS A 597 -6.51 0.39 55.11
CA LYS A 597 -6.17 0.86 56.46
C LYS A 597 -5.18 2.01 56.36
N ASN A 598 -5.40 3.08 57.11
CA ASN A 598 -4.44 4.15 57.32
C ASN A 598 -3.37 3.70 58.32
N ASP A 599 -2.11 3.95 57.98
CA ASP A 599 -1.02 3.88 58.94
C ASP A 599 -1.09 5.17 59.79
N LEU A 600 -1.61 5.08 61.01
CA LEU A 600 -1.48 6.14 62.03
C LEU A 600 -0.12 6.05 62.72
#